data_AF-A0AAF0FZA7-F1
#
_entry.id   AF-A0AAF0FZA7-F1
#
_cell.length_a   1.000
_cell.length_b   1.000
_cell.length_c   1.000
_cell.angle_alpha   90.00
_cell.angle_beta   90.00
_cell.angle_gamma   90.00
#
_symmetry.space_group_name_H-M   'P 1'
#
loop_
_entity.id
_entity.type
_entity.pdbx_description
1 polymer ?
#
loop_
_entity_poly.entity_id
_entity_poly.type
_entity_poly.pdbx_seq_one_letter_code
_entity_poly.pdbx_strand_id
1 'polypeptide(L)' 'MPTRVITFKADDELIEKIDKLAKMLGESRSNIIRKAVLRYIKDNSILVEDERKPEVVETIILS' A
#
# COMPACT_ATOMS: atom_id res chain seq x y z
N MET A 1 -7.72 10.65 1.66
CA MET A 1 -6.80 11.00 0.54
C MET A 1 -7.32 10.34 -0.74
N PRO A 2 -7.15 10.95 -1.93
CA PRO A 2 -7.60 10.36 -3.19
C PRO A 2 -6.76 9.12 -3.57
N THR A 3 -7.42 8.10 -4.13
CA THR A 3 -6.76 6.91 -4.67
C THR A 3 -6.09 7.24 -6.00
N ARG A 4 -4.80 6.90 -6.16
CA ARG A 4 -4.08 6.99 -7.44
C ARG A 4 -3.93 5.60 -8.06
N VAL A 5 -4.01 5.51 -9.38
CA VAL A 5 -3.75 4.28 -10.13
C VAL A 5 -2.26 4.21 -10.45
N ILE A 6 -1.66 3.04 -10.25
CA ILE A 6 -0.29 2.72 -10.64
C ILE A 6 -0.33 1.53 -11.61
N THR A 7 0.58 1.51 -12.57
CA THR A 7 0.80 0.37 -13.46
C THR A 7 1.93 -0.50 -12.93
N PHE A 8 1.77 -1.82 -13.03
CA PHE A 8 2.82 -2.77 -12.70
C PHE A 8 2.89 -3.85 -13.79
N LYS A 9 4.08 -4.38 -14.01
CA LYS A 9 4.31 -5.48 -14.95
C LYS A 9 4.19 -6.81 -14.20
N ALA A 10 3.48 -7.77 -14.80
CA ALA A 10 3.36 -9.13 -14.32
C ALA A 10 3.29 -10.06 -15.53
N ASP A 11 3.78 -11.29 -15.35
CA ASP A 11 3.55 -12.35 -16.32
C ASP A 11 2.12 -12.91 -16.19
N ASP A 12 1.71 -13.68 -17.20
CA ASP A 12 0.37 -14.25 -17.26
C ASP A 12 0.10 -15.21 -16.09
N GLU A 13 1.13 -15.93 -15.63
CA GLU A 13 1.01 -16.86 -14.51
C GLU A 13 0.66 -16.13 -13.20
N LEU A 14 1.32 -15.01 -12.91
CA LEU A 14 1.02 -14.20 -11.72
C LEU A 14 -0.38 -13.57 -11.82
N ILE A 15 -0.76 -13.07 -13.01
CA ILE A 15 -2.09 -12.51 -13.24
C ILE A 15 -3.17 -13.57 -12.97
N GLU A 16 -3.02 -14.79 -13.51
CA GLU A 16 -3.95 -15.89 -13.27
C GLU A 16 -4.07 -16.25 -11.79
N LYS A 17 -2.94 -16.28 -11.06
CA LYS A 17 -2.95 -16.57 -9.62
C LYS A 17 -3.74 -15.52 -8.84
N ILE A 18 -3.53 -14.24 -9.16
CA ILE A 18 -4.26 -13.12 -8.54
C ILE A 18 -5.76 -13.25 -8.85
N ASP A 19 -6.13 -13.59 -10.08
CA ASP A 19 -7.51 -13.74 -10.50
C ASP A 19 -8.24 -14.89 -9.81
N LYS A 20 -7.59 -16.06 -9.76
CA LYS A 20 -8.13 -17.22 -9.05
C LYS A 20 -8.35 -16.90 -7.58
N LEU A 21 -7.37 -16.25 -6.94
CA LEU A 21 -7.47 -15.85 -5.54
C LEU A 21 -8.58 -14.82 -5.30
N ALA A 22 -8.65 -13.79 -6.14
CA ALA A 22 -9.70 -12.77 -6.10
C ALA A 22 -11.10 -13.40 -6.20
N LYS A 23 -11.29 -14.32 -7.15
CA LYS A 23 -12.54 -15.06 -7.34
C LYS A 23 -12.88 -15.93 -6.14
N MET A 24 -11.90 -16.67 -5.61
CA MET A 24 -12.10 -17.56 -4.45
C MET A 24 -12.51 -16.78 -3.19
N LEU A 25 -11.98 -15.57 -3.01
CA LEU A 25 -12.25 -14.72 -1.84
C LEU A 25 -13.43 -13.76 -2.03
N GLY A 26 -14.01 -13.68 -3.24
CA GLY A 26 -15.04 -12.69 -3.56
C GLY A 26 -14.53 -11.24 -3.49
N GLU A 27 -13.24 -11.02 -3.75
CA GLU A 27 -12.59 -9.71 -3.66
C GLU A 27 -12.11 -9.21 -5.03
N SER A 28 -11.82 -7.91 -5.12
CA SER A 28 -11.21 -7.33 -6.32
C SER A 28 -9.70 -7.59 -6.38
N ARG A 29 -9.13 -7.67 -7.59
CA ARG A 29 -7.68 -7.73 -7.82
C ARG A 29 -6.94 -6.64 -7.05
N SER A 30 -7.47 -5.41 -7.08
CA SER A 30 -6.90 -4.25 -6.39
C SER A 30 -6.79 -4.46 -4.89
N ASN A 31 -7.77 -5.12 -4.25
CA ASN A 31 -7.68 -5.43 -2.83
C ASN A 31 -6.66 -6.53 -2.54
N ILE A 32 -6.60 -7.57 -3.36
CA ILE A 32 -5.58 -8.63 -3.24
C ILE A 32 -4.17 -8.03 -3.33
N ILE A 33 -3.91 -7.23 -4.36
CA ILE A 33 -2.62 -6.57 -4.57
C ILE A 33 -2.31 -5.61 -3.43
N ARG A 34 -3.29 -4.81 -2.98
CA ARG A 34 -3.11 -3.89 -1.85
C ARG A 34 -2.70 -4.63 -0.57
N LYS A 35 -3.37 -5.74 -0.24
CA LYS A 35 -3.05 -6.56 0.93
C LYS A 35 -1.65 -7.15 0.82
N ALA A 36 -1.27 -7.64 -0.35
CA ALA A 36 0.07 -8.18 -0.61
C ALA A 36 1.15 -7.11 -0.44
N VAL A 37 0.97 -5.92 -1.02
CA VAL A 37 1.91 -4.80 -0.90
C VAL A 37 2.04 -4.32 0.54
N LEU A 38 0.92 -4.14 1.26
CA LEU A 38 0.93 -3.75 2.67
C LEU A 38 1.67 -4.78 3.54
N ARG A 39 1.43 -6.07 3.29
CA ARG A 39 2.13 -7.15 3.99
C ARG A 39 3.63 -7.11 3.69
N TYR A 40 4.00 -6.97 2.43
CA TYR A 40 5.41 -6.86 2.03
C TYR A 40 6.10 -5.66 2.70
N ILE A 41 5.46 -4.50 2.75
CA ILE A 41 5.99 -3.32 3.45
C ILE A 41 6.15 -3.62 4.95
N LYS A 42 5.14 -4.19 5.60
CA LYS A 42 5.18 -4.55 7.03
C LYS A 42 6.29 -5.56 7.34
N ASP A 43 6.49 -6.53 6.46
CA ASP A 43 7.54 -7.54 6.65
C ASP A 43 8.96 -6.93 6.44
N ASN A 44 9.04 -5.76 5.79
CA ASN A 44 10.29 -5.04 5.48
C ASN A 44 10.39 -3.65 6.14
N SER A 45 9.54 -3.34 7.12
CA SER A 45 9.36 -1.97 7.65
C SER A 45 10.56 -1.39 8.43
N ILE A 46 11.71 -2.06 8.45
CA ILE A 46 12.99 -1.44 8.82
C ILE A 46 13.48 -0.47 7.72
N LEU A 47 12.96 -0.57 6.48
CA LEU A 47 13.43 0.19 5.31
C LEU A 47 12.52 1.36 4.88
N VAL A 48 11.42 1.62 5.61
CA VAL A 48 10.38 2.59 5.23
C VAL A 48 9.98 3.46 6.43
N GLU A 49 10.97 4.03 7.13
CA GLU A 49 10.69 5.23 7.92
C GLU A 49 10.76 6.44 6.97
N ASP A 50 9.60 7.02 6.69
CA ASP A 50 9.40 8.21 5.85
C ASP A 50 9.93 9.46 6.59
N GLU A 51 10.82 10.22 5.95
CA GLU A 51 11.40 11.50 6.39
C GLU A 51 10.38 12.64 6.46
N ARG A 52 9.18 12.43 7.00
CA ARG A 52 8.20 13.48 7.24
C ARG A 52 7.86 13.54 8.72
N LYS A 53 8.74 14.19 9.48
CA LYS A 53 8.39 14.77 10.78
C LYS A 53 7.21 15.73 10.58
N PRO A 54 6.12 15.63 11.36
CA PRO A 54 5.23 16.77 11.50
C PRO A 54 6.02 17.87 12.19
N GLU A 55 6.28 18.98 11.49
CA GLU A 55 6.61 20.23 12.16
C GLU A 55 5.45 20.55 13.11
N VAL A 56 5.73 20.42 14.40
CA VAL A 56 4.81 20.81 15.47
C VAL A 56 4.66 22.32 15.36
N VAL A 57 3.55 22.77 14.77
CA VAL A 57 3.14 24.18 14.79
C VAL A 57 2.55 24.48 16.17
N GLU A 58 3.40 24.56 17.19
CA GLU A 58 3.05 25.16 18.47
C GLU A 58 4.13 26.14 18.90
N THR A 59 4.11 27.31 18.27
CA THR A 59 4.48 28.53 18.98
C THR A 59 3.31 29.50 18.89
N ILE A 60 2.28 29.22 19.69
CA ILE A 60 1.49 30.28 20.32
C ILE A 60 1.66 30.08 21.82
N ILE A 61 2.78 30.56 22.34
CA ILE A 61 2.82 31.02 23.73
C ILE A 61 2.95 32.52 23.65
N LEU A 62 1.78 33.15 23.72
CA LEU A 62 1.47 34.42 24.40
C LEU A 62 2.70 35.21 24.86
N SER A 63 2.93 36.35 24.22
CA SER A 63 3.65 37.49 24.80
C SER A 63 2.87 38.75 24.46
#